data_AF-A0A9Q9BEF8-F1
#
_entry.id   AF-A0A9Q9BEF8-F1
#
_cell.length_a   1.000
_cell.length_b   1.000
_cell.length_c   1.000
_cell.angle_alpha   90.00
_cell.angle_beta   90.00
_cell.angle_gamma   90.00
#
_symmetry.space_group_name_H-M   'P 1'
#
loop_
_entity.id
_entity.type
_entity.pdbx_description
1 polymer ?
#
loop_
_entity_poly.entity_id
_entity_poly.type
_entity_poly.pdbx_seq_one_letter_code
_entity_poly.pdbx_strand_id
1 'polypeptide(L)'
;MFENVNYNFYKNNLGRSAVPDEAAFNEYAAENKLFVKRLINDGVIFELEKDGIDSAVCMMIETDYTTAQEANASEGGAVASESINGYSYSYDRTAAQEEAKLNAKSTEAKKLKWLRLYCDIVQGVR
;
A
#
# COMPACT_ATOMS: atom_id res chain seq x y z
N MET A 1 1.52 -18.46 -9.19
CA MET A 1 2.05 -17.38 -8.32
C MET A 1 1.57 -16.05 -8.90
N PHE A 2 0.77 -15.29 -8.15
CA PHE A 2 -0.01 -14.11 -8.60
C PHE A 2 -1.32 -14.38 -9.37
N GLU A 3 -1.70 -15.63 -9.55
CA GLU A 3 -2.95 -16.03 -10.24
C GLU A 3 -4.19 -15.73 -9.38
N ASN A 4 -4.02 -15.74 -8.06
CA ASN A 4 -5.07 -15.45 -7.09
C ASN A 4 -5.06 -13.98 -6.65
N VAL A 5 -4.16 -13.14 -7.16
CA VAL A 5 -4.20 -11.67 -6.95
C VAL A 5 -5.24 -11.04 -7.88
N ASN A 6 -6.49 -11.17 -7.49
CA ASN A 6 -7.66 -10.56 -8.12
C ASN A 6 -8.65 -10.08 -7.05
N TYR A 7 -9.56 -9.19 -7.43
CA TYR A 7 -10.50 -8.57 -6.50
C TYR A 7 -11.44 -9.60 -5.84
N ASN A 8 -11.82 -10.65 -6.57
CA ASN A 8 -12.66 -11.72 -6.04
C ASN A 8 -11.99 -12.49 -4.90
N PHE A 9 -10.70 -12.82 -5.02
CA PHE A 9 -9.93 -13.47 -3.97
C PHE A 9 -9.74 -12.53 -2.77
N TYR A 10 -9.40 -11.27 -3.01
CA TYR A 10 -9.29 -10.24 -1.97
C TYR A 10 -10.58 -10.10 -1.16
N LYS A 11 -11.73 -10.03 -1.83
CA LYS A 11 -13.02 -9.82 -1.18
C LYS A 11 -13.58 -11.08 -0.54
N ASN A 12 -13.63 -12.18 -1.27
CA ASN A 12 -14.36 -13.37 -0.86
C ASN A 12 -13.48 -14.40 -0.13
N ASN A 13 -12.20 -14.50 -0.46
CA ASN A 13 -11.29 -15.44 0.20
C ASN A 13 -10.61 -14.81 1.43
N LEU A 14 -10.14 -13.57 1.29
CA LEU A 14 -9.51 -12.84 2.41
C LEU A 14 -10.51 -12.04 3.26
N GLY A 15 -11.77 -11.90 2.82
CA GLY A 15 -12.83 -11.22 3.57
C GLY A 15 -12.64 -9.70 3.69
N ARG A 16 -11.92 -9.08 2.76
CA ARG A 16 -11.53 -7.66 2.83
C ARG A 16 -12.47 -6.76 2.03
N SER A 17 -12.57 -5.49 2.44
CA SER A 17 -13.51 -4.54 1.85
C SER A 17 -13.00 -3.09 1.79
N ALA A 18 -11.72 -2.86 2.07
CA ALA A 18 -11.17 -1.50 2.06
C ALA A 18 -11.05 -0.96 0.63
N VAL A 19 -10.72 -1.82 -0.34
CA VAL A 19 -10.77 -1.46 -1.76
C VAL A 19 -12.21 -1.65 -2.28
N PRO A 20 -12.85 -0.59 -2.82
CA PRO A 20 -14.28 -0.59 -3.10
C PRO A 20 -14.66 -1.43 -4.31
N ASP A 21 -13.81 -1.49 -5.34
CA ASP A 21 -14.09 -2.15 -6.60
C ASP A 21 -12.84 -2.72 -7.28
N GLU A 22 -13.06 -3.53 -8.32
CA GLU A 22 -12.00 -4.21 -9.05
C GLU A 22 -11.12 -3.27 -9.88
N ALA A 23 -11.66 -2.14 -10.37
CA ALA A 23 -10.85 -1.19 -11.14
C ALA A 23 -9.83 -0.49 -10.23
N ALA A 24 -10.28 -0.04 -9.05
CA ALA A 24 -9.39 0.49 -8.01
C ALA A 24 -8.35 -0.55 -7.57
N PHE A 25 -8.74 -1.81 -7.39
CA PHE A 25 -7.79 -2.87 -7.04
C PHE A 25 -6.73 -3.08 -8.14
N ASN A 26 -7.15 -3.12 -9.40
CA ASN A 26 -6.27 -3.39 -10.54
C ASN A 26 -5.26 -2.27 -10.79
N GLU A 27 -5.59 -1.02 -10.45
CA GLU A 27 -4.69 0.13 -10.54
C GLU A 27 -3.39 -0.12 -9.75
N TYR A 28 -3.51 -0.58 -8.50
CA TYR A 28 -2.35 -0.86 -7.64
C TYR A 28 -1.80 -2.28 -7.81
N ALA A 29 -2.54 -3.18 -8.47
CA ALA A 29 -2.13 -4.58 -8.59
C ALA A 29 -0.87 -4.76 -9.43
N ALA A 30 -0.73 -4.02 -10.54
CA ALA A 30 0.41 -4.16 -11.45
C ALA A 30 1.74 -3.81 -10.76
N GLU A 31 1.79 -2.68 -10.06
CA GLU A 31 3.00 -2.21 -9.37
C GLU A 31 3.38 -3.12 -8.20
N ASN A 32 2.42 -3.54 -7.39
CA ASN A 32 2.68 -4.44 -6.26
C ASN A 32 3.12 -5.83 -6.72
N LYS A 33 2.53 -6.38 -7.79
CA LYS A 33 3.01 -7.63 -8.42
C LYS A 33 4.46 -7.49 -8.87
N LEU A 34 4.81 -6.36 -9.50
CA LEU A 34 6.16 -6.12 -9.99
C LEU A 34 7.18 -5.98 -8.85
N PHE A 35 6.82 -5.29 -7.77
CA PHE A 35 7.64 -5.17 -6.57
C PHE A 35 7.95 -6.54 -5.95
N VAL A 36 6.93 -7.36 -5.72
CA VAL A 36 7.09 -8.69 -5.13
C VAL A 36 7.87 -9.62 -6.08
N LYS A 37 7.62 -9.54 -7.39
CA LYS A 37 8.39 -10.29 -8.40
C LYS A 37 9.89 -9.97 -8.36
N ARG A 38 10.28 -8.72 -8.12
CA ARG A 38 11.69 -8.35 -7.93
C ARG A 38 12.28 -9.03 -6.70
N LEU A 39 11.59 -8.97 -5.56
CA LEU A 39 12.04 -9.60 -4.31
C LEU A 39 12.19 -11.12 -4.42
N ILE A 40 11.31 -11.79 -5.18
CA ILE A 40 11.43 -13.23 -5.47
C ILE A 40 12.68 -13.50 -6.32
N ASN A 41 12.89 -12.71 -7.39
CA ASN A 41 14.06 -12.84 -8.25
C ASN A 41 15.38 -12.60 -7.49
N ASP A 42 15.37 -11.68 -6.52
CA ASP A 42 16.51 -11.41 -5.65
C ASP A 42 16.72 -12.50 -4.57
N GLY A 43 15.84 -13.52 -4.52
CA GLY A 43 15.93 -14.62 -3.56
C GLY A 43 15.63 -14.19 -2.12
N VAL A 44 14.93 -13.07 -1.94
CA VAL A 44 14.66 -12.47 -0.61
C VAL A 44 13.42 -13.07 0.02
N ILE A 45 12.41 -13.44 -0.78
CA ILE A 45 11.13 -13.95 -0.29
C ILE A 45 10.78 -15.29 -0.94
N PHE A 46 10.27 -16.21 -0.12
CA PHE A 46 9.81 -17.53 -0.51
C PHE A 46 8.38 -17.76 -0.02
N GLU A 47 7.62 -18.52 -0.79
CA GLU A 47 6.26 -18.90 -0.40
C GLU A 47 6.31 -19.92 0.75
N LEU A 48 5.77 -19.54 1.92
CA LEU A 48 5.71 -20.40 3.11
C LEU A 48 4.43 -21.25 3.12
N GLU A 49 3.30 -20.63 2.78
CA GLU A 49 1.98 -21.24 2.72
C GLU A 49 1.40 -21.08 1.32
N LYS A 50 0.55 -22.02 0.90
CA LYS A 50 -0.18 -21.94 -0.36
C LYS A 50 -0.90 -20.60 -0.45
N ASP A 51 -0.70 -19.89 -1.57
CA ASP A 51 -1.28 -18.56 -1.82
C ASP A 51 -0.80 -17.46 -0.85
N GLY A 52 0.31 -17.69 -0.12
CA GLY A 52 0.89 -16.71 0.80
C GLY A 52 1.37 -15.45 0.08
N ILE A 53 1.99 -15.61 -1.09
CA ILE A 53 2.46 -14.47 -1.89
C ILE A 53 1.28 -13.73 -2.51
N ASP A 54 0.27 -14.44 -3.00
CA ASP A 54 -0.96 -13.85 -3.49
C ASP A 54 -1.67 -13.03 -2.40
N SER A 55 -1.75 -13.59 -1.18
CA SER A 55 -2.34 -12.92 -0.02
C SER A 55 -1.56 -11.68 0.40
N ALA A 56 -0.23 -11.77 0.44
CA ALA A 56 0.64 -10.63 0.76
C ALA A 56 0.43 -9.48 -0.23
N VAL A 57 0.37 -9.78 -1.52
CA VAL A 57 0.17 -8.77 -2.57
C VAL A 57 -1.20 -8.10 -2.42
N CYS A 58 -2.25 -8.85 -2.14
CA CYS A 58 -3.58 -8.31 -1.86
C CYS A 58 -3.58 -7.33 -0.67
N MET A 59 -2.86 -7.64 0.40
CA MET A 59 -2.71 -6.75 1.56
C MET A 59 -1.87 -5.51 1.26
N MET A 60 -0.87 -5.63 0.39
CA MET A 60 -0.07 -4.50 -0.07
C MET A 60 -0.91 -3.52 -0.91
N ILE A 61 -1.76 -4.04 -1.81
CA ILE A 61 -2.71 -3.26 -2.60
C ILE A 61 -3.66 -2.47 -1.70
N GLU A 62 -4.24 -3.11 -0.68
CA GLU A 62 -5.09 -2.43 0.32
C GLU A 62 -4.35 -1.30 1.04
N THR A 63 -3.08 -1.52 1.38
CA THR A 63 -2.25 -0.52 2.05
C THR A 63 -1.98 0.69 1.16
N ASP A 64 -1.61 0.46 -0.11
CA ASP A 64 -1.39 1.56 -1.06
C ASP A 64 -2.67 2.34 -1.31
N TYR A 65 -3.79 1.65 -1.53
CA TYR A 65 -5.08 2.31 -1.73
C TYR A 65 -5.46 3.18 -0.53
N THR A 66 -5.30 2.65 0.69
CA THR A 66 -5.60 3.40 1.92
C THR A 66 -4.68 4.60 2.08
N THR A 67 -3.38 4.44 1.84
CA THR A 67 -2.42 5.54 1.95
C THR A 67 -2.62 6.59 0.85
N ALA A 68 -3.01 6.19 -0.36
CA ALA A 68 -3.41 7.11 -1.41
C ALA A 68 -4.68 7.88 -1.01
N GLN A 69 -5.66 7.23 -0.39
CA GLN A 69 -6.83 7.91 0.16
C GLN A 69 -6.48 8.87 1.31
N GLU A 70 -5.58 8.51 2.21
CA GLU A 70 -5.10 9.40 3.28
C GLU A 70 -4.38 10.64 2.70
N ALA A 71 -3.56 10.46 1.67
CA ALA A 71 -2.90 11.58 0.99
C ALA A 71 -3.89 12.49 0.24
N ASN A 72 -4.87 11.90 -0.46
CA ASN A 72 -5.92 12.65 -1.15
C ASN A 72 -6.92 13.29 -0.18
N ALA A 73 -7.15 12.70 1.00
CA ALA A 73 -7.97 13.30 2.06
C ALA A 73 -7.27 14.51 2.72
N SER A 74 -5.92 14.54 2.72
CA SER A 74 -5.16 15.72 3.13
C SER A 74 -5.16 16.84 2.07
N GLU A 75 -5.31 16.53 0.78
CA GLU A 75 -5.53 17.54 -0.28
C GLU A 75 -7.01 17.91 -0.49
N GLY A 76 -7.93 17.00 -0.15
CA GLY A 76 -9.38 17.09 -0.34
C GLY A 76 -10.16 17.21 0.96
N GLY A 77 -9.47 17.54 2.06
CA GLY A 77 -10.13 18.03 3.25
C GLY A 77 -10.88 19.29 2.86
N ALA A 78 -12.21 19.20 2.86
CA ALA A 78 -13.03 20.36 3.07
C ALA A 78 -12.46 21.09 4.30
N VAL A 79 -11.63 22.10 4.05
CA VAL A 79 -11.74 23.33 4.82
C VAL A 79 -13.18 23.76 4.59
N ALA A 80 -14.07 23.29 5.46
CA ALA A 80 -15.17 24.14 5.87
C ALA A 80 -14.49 25.45 6.26
N SER A 81 -14.47 26.38 5.30
CA SER A 81 -14.02 27.74 5.47
C SER A 81 -15.08 28.41 6.35
N GLU A 82 -15.14 27.98 7.60
CA GLU A 82 -15.47 28.90 8.66
C GLU A 82 -14.21 29.74 8.81
N SER A 83 -14.27 30.93 8.22
CA SER A 83 -13.26 31.95 8.34
C SER A 83 -13.07 32.28 9.82
N ILE A 84 -12.15 31.58 10.49
CA ILE A 84 -11.58 32.03 11.74
C ILE A 84 -10.36 32.88 11.37
N ASN A 85 -10.66 34.16 11.23
CA ASN A 85 -9.76 35.24 11.62
C ASN A 85 -8.51 35.49 10.75
N GLY A 86 -8.69 35.64 9.43
CA GLY A 86 -7.90 36.60 8.63
C GLY A 86 -6.38 36.37 8.46
N TYR A 87 -5.82 35.22 8.83
CA TYR A 87 -4.41 34.92 8.60
C TYR A 87 -4.25 33.83 7.53
N SER A 88 -3.80 34.25 6.34
CA SER A 88 -3.35 33.35 5.27
C SER A 88 -2.11 32.57 5.72
N TYR A 89 -2.24 31.28 5.96
CA TYR A 89 -1.10 30.38 6.15
C TYR A 89 -0.69 29.84 4.77
N SER A 90 0.38 30.40 4.20
CA SER A 90 1.00 29.84 3.00
C SER A 90 1.68 28.51 3.37
N TYR A 91 1.14 27.38 2.92
CA TYR A 91 1.76 26.08 3.12
C TYR A 91 3.12 26.07 2.40
N ASP A 92 4.19 26.06 3.18
CA ASP A 92 5.55 26.03 2.69
C ASP A 92 5.78 24.67 1.99
N ARG A 93 6.11 24.68 0.70
CA ARG A 93 6.28 23.48 -0.16
C ARG A 93 7.21 22.41 0.46
N THR A 94 8.07 22.82 1.38
CA THR A 94 9.06 21.98 2.05
C THR A 94 8.43 20.99 3.04
N ALA A 95 7.35 21.37 3.75
CA ALA A 95 6.65 20.49 4.69
C ALA A 95 5.91 19.36 3.97
N ALA A 96 5.19 19.67 2.89
CA ALA A 96 4.49 18.67 2.07
C ALA A 96 5.45 17.63 1.48
N GLN A 97 6.66 18.03 1.06
CA GLN A 97 7.67 17.10 0.56
C GLN A 97 8.25 16.21 1.67
N GLU A 98 8.38 16.71 2.89
CA GLU A 98 8.89 15.93 4.03
C GLU A 98 7.87 14.90 4.50
N GLU A 99 6.59 15.28 4.57
CA GLU A 99 5.47 14.40 4.87
C GLU A 99 5.31 13.30 3.80
N ALA A 100 5.44 13.64 2.51
CA ALA A 100 5.41 12.67 1.43
C ALA A 100 6.57 11.65 1.53
N LYS A 101 7.78 12.07 1.91
CA LYS A 101 8.93 11.16 2.12
C LYS A 101 8.76 10.26 3.34
N LEU A 102 8.24 10.80 4.45
CA LEU A 102 7.93 10.03 5.66
C LEU A 102 6.83 8.99 5.38
N ASN A 103 5.81 9.38 4.64
CA ASN A 103 4.74 8.48 4.21
C ASN A 103 5.28 7.37 3.30
N ALA A 104 6.09 7.68 2.28
CA ALA A 104 6.70 6.67 1.42
C ALA A 104 7.52 5.62 2.20
N LYS A 105 8.35 6.07 3.15
CA LYS A 105 9.14 5.18 4.02
C LYS A 105 8.25 4.33 4.94
N SER A 106 7.10 4.86 5.36
CA SER A 106 6.09 4.14 6.14
C SER A 106 5.36 3.10 5.29
N THR A 107 5.02 3.41 4.04
CA THR A 107 4.33 2.50 3.12
C THR A 107 5.19 1.28 2.77
N GLU A 108 6.48 1.50 2.47
CA GLU A 108 7.42 0.40 2.23
C GLU A 108 7.58 -0.51 3.45
N ALA A 109 7.67 0.05 4.65
CA ALA A 109 7.73 -0.72 5.89
C ALA A 109 6.45 -1.54 6.15
N LYS A 110 5.27 -0.96 5.87
CA LYS A 110 3.99 -1.68 5.95
C LYS A 110 3.93 -2.83 4.94
N LYS A 111 4.39 -2.63 3.70
CA LYS A 111 4.47 -3.69 2.67
C LYS A 111 5.38 -4.84 3.11
N LEU A 112 6.57 -4.53 3.62
CA LEU A 112 7.48 -5.54 4.17
C LEU A 112 6.90 -6.30 5.36
N LYS A 113 6.07 -5.64 6.19
CA LYS A 113 5.36 -6.32 7.29
C LYS A 113 4.41 -7.40 6.77
N TRP A 114 3.66 -7.13 5.70
CA TRP A 114 2.77 -8.12 5.10
C TRP A 114 3.54 -9.29 4.51
N LEU A 115 4.65 -9.02 3.82
CA LEU A 115 5.52 -10.08 3.31
C LEU A 115 6.06 -10.97 4.44
N ARG A 116 6.45 -10.40 5.60
CA ARG A 116 6.89 -11.20 6.76
C ARG A 116 5.81 -12.06 7.39
N LEU A 117 4.54 -11.67 7.25
CA LEU A 117 3.42 -12.40 7.83
C LEU A 117 3.01 -13.60 6.98
N TYR A 118 3.10 -13.48 5.66
CA TYR A 118 2.60 -14.49 4.72
C TYR A 118 3.71 -15.26 3.97
N CYS A 119 4.94 -14.76 3.98
CA CYS A 119 6.08 -15.32 3.25
C CYS A 119 7.27 -15.52 4.19
N ASP A 120 8.11 -16.49 3.86
CA ASP A 120 9.41 -16.64 4.52
C ASP A 120 10.36 -15.62 3.89
N ILE A 121 10.92 -14.73 4.71
CA ILE A 121 11.88 -13.74 4.26
C ILE A 121 13.26 -14.20 4.70
N VAL A 122 14.09 -14.58 3.73
CA VAL A 122 15.50 -14.81 3.97
C VAL A 122 16.12 -13.43 4.15
N GLN A 123 16.24 -12.99 5.41
CA GLN A 123 17.16 -11.91 5.74
C GLN A 123 18.53 -12.43 5.36
N GLY A 124 19.09 -11.93 4.26
CA GLY A 124 20.41 -12.32 3.80
C GLY A 124 21.38 -12.35 4.98
N VAL A 125 21.85 -13.55 5.33
CA VAL A 125 23.05 -13.67 6.15
C VAL A 125 24.21 -13.34 5.23
N ARG A 126 24.53 -12.04 5.16
CA ARG A 126 25.90 -11.48 5.23
C ARG A 126 25.93 -10.01 4.87
#